data_AF-A0A0B2VBW8-F1
#
_entry.id   AF-A0A0B2VBW8-F1
#
_cell.length_a   1.000
_cell.length_b   1.000
_cell.length_c   1.000
_cell.angle_alpha   90.00
_cell.angle_beta   90.00
_cell.angle_gamma   90.00
#
_symmetry.space_group_name_H-M   'P 1'
#
loop_
_entity.id
_entity.type
_entity.pdbx_description
1 polymer ?
#
loop_
_entity_poly.entity_id
_entity_poly.type
_entity_poly.pdbx_seq_one_letter_code
_entity_poly.pdbx_strand_id
1 'polypeptide(L)'
;MTISYNLDVATASPLNFFRLIFRWKASIWKSCLRELCVWTILYLIITFIYRTPYFLSAQQKITFENIANYLNKRLDYIPLTFMLGFFVQTIVRRWSVLFQNMGYVERILFLSCRSLGMPTLQQLCAQHIRRSFRCSPAIYIGGYVYGTDDECRILRRTMARYLCLTQLLVYRDISVRVRKRFPTYESIVQAGIITYYFYTKTYIHL
;
A
#
# COMPACT_ATOMS: atom_id res chain seq x y z
N MET A 1 -7.51 3.82 -1.27
CA MET A 1 -7.42 4.34 0.11
C MET A 1 -7.15 3.15 1.02
N THR A 2 -6.27 3.26 2.00
CA THR A 2 -6.08 2.21 3.03
C THR A 2 -7.28 2.22 3.96
N ILE A 3 -7.91 1.08 4.19
CA ILE A 3 -9.05 0.96 5.08
C ILE A 3 -8.58 0.24 6.33
N SER A 4 -8.57 0.96 7.45
CA SER A 4 -8.26 0.35 8.75
C SER A 4 -9.50 -0.38 9.27
N TYR A 5 -9.31 -1.63 9.65
CA TYR A 5 -10.31 -2.47 10.32
C TYR A 5 -9.81 -2.96 11.68
N ASN A 6 -8.70 -2.41 12.18
CA ASN A 6 -8.05 -2.86 13.42
C ASN A 6 -9.00 -2.78 14.63
N LEU A 7 -9.84 -1.74 14.69
CA LEU A 7 -10.80 -1.57 15.77
C LEU A 7 -11.95 -2.59 15.69
N ASP A 8 -12.39 -2.93 14.47
CA ASP A 8 -13.49 -3.89 14.23
C ASP A 8 -13.09 -5.33 14.62
N VAL A 9 -11.79 -5.61 14.71
CA VAL A 9 -11.22 -6.94 15.03
C VAL A 9 -10.48 -6.92 16.38
N ALA A 10 -10.63 -5.86 17.17
CA ALA A 10 -10.00 -5.75 18.47
C ALA A 10 -10.55 -6.77 19.48
N THR A 11 -11.80 -7.22 19.30
CA THR A 11 -12.43 -8.26 20.12
C THR A 11 -12.48 -9.59 19.37
N ALA A 12 -12.12 -10.67 20.07
CA ALA A 12 -12.07 -12.03 19.52
C ALA A 12 -13.46 -12.69 19.46
N SER A 13 -14.41 -12.03 18.81
CA SER A 13 -15.76 -12.58 18.57
C SER A 13 -15.86 -13.13 17.14
N PRO A 14 -16.41 -14.34 16.93
CA PRO A 14 -16.61 -14.90 15.59
C PRO A 14 -17.55 -14.04 14.73
N LEU A 15 -18.47 -13.29 15.35
CA LEU A 15 -19.36 -12.37 14.64
C LEU A 15 -18.61 -11.22 13.96
N ASN A 16 -17.47 -10.79 14.51
CA ASN A 16 -16.64 -9.76 13.90
C ASN A 16 -16.05 -10.26 12.57
N PHE A 17 -15.68 -11.54 12.49
CA PHE A 17 -15.17 -12.13 11.25
C PHE A 17 -16.23 -12.16 10.15
N PHE A 18 -17.45 -12.60 10.47
CA PHE A 18 -18.57 -12.56 9.52
C PHE A 18 -18.87 -11.14 9.04
N ARG A 19 -18.82 -10.16 9.94
CA ARG A 19 -19.01 -8.74 9.60
C ARG A 19 -17.95 -8.22 8.62
N LEU A 20 -16.71 -8.70 8.71
CA LEU A 20 -15.63 -8.33 7.77
C LEU A 20 -15.87 -8.89 6.37
N ILE A 21 -16.35 -10.14 6.26
CA ILE A 21 -16.60 -10.80 4.96
C ILE A 21 -17.62 -10.00 4.14
N PHE A 22 -18.68 -9.49 4.78
CA PHE A 22 -19.73 -8.72 4.11
C PHE A 22 -19.42 -7.23 3.94
N ARG A 23 -18.23 -6.77 4.34
CA ARG A 23 -17.83 -5.38 4.11
C ARG A 23 -17.67 -5.14 2.61
N TRP A 24 -18.13 -3.99 2.10
CA TRP A 24 -18.01 -3.65 0.68
C TRP A 24 -16.73 -2.89 0.31
N LYS A 25 -16.32 -1.94 1.16
CA LYS A 25 -15.16 -1.09 0.87
C LYS A 25 -13.86 -1.91 1.03
N ALA A 26 -13.06 -1.97 -0.05
CA ALA A 26 -11.80 -2.72 -0.15
C ALA A 26 -11.91 -4.22 0.16
N SER A 27 -13.08 -4.81 -0.08
CA SER A 27 -13.27 -6.26 0.06
C SER A 27 -12.98 -7.00 -1.24
N ILE A 28 -12.84 -8.31 -1.09
CA ILE A 28 -12.68 -9.27 -2.19
C ILE A 28 -13.85 -9.15 -3.17
N TRP A 29 -15.07 -8.97 -2.66
CA TRP A 29 -16.27 -8.76 -3.47
C TRP A 29 -16.09 -7.63 -4.46
N LYS A 30 -15.63 -6.45 -4.03
CA LYS A 30 -15.42 -5.33 -4.95
C LYS A 30 -14.37 -5.62 -6.03
N SER A 31 -13.37 -6.46 -5.72
CA SER A 31 -12.29 -6.79 -6.65
C SER A 31 -12.63 -7.90 -7.63
N CYS A 32 -13.50 -8.85 -7.26
CA CYS A 32 -13.78 -10.04 -8.07
C CYS A 32 -15.20 -10.07 -8.64
N LEU A 33 -16.11 -9.19 -8.20
CA LEU A 33 -17.52 -9.25 -8.60
C LEU A 33 -17.70 -9.05 -10.10
N ARG A 34 -16.89 -8.20 -10.75
CA ARG A 34 -17.00 -7.96 -12.19
C ARG A 34 -16.64 -9.23 -12.97
N GLU A 35 -15.53 -9.86 -12.61
CA GLU A 35 -15.02 -11.09 -13.21
C GLU A 35 -16.00 -12.25 -12.94
N LEU A 36 -16.52 -12.35 -11.72
CA LEU A 36 -17.51 -13.35 -11.33
C LEU A 36 -18.80 -13.20 -12.15
N CYS A 37 -19.34 -11.98 -12.28
CA CYS A 37 -20.53 -11.73 -13.08
C CYS A 37 -20.32 -12.13 -14.55
N VAL A 38 -19.18 -11.79 -15.14
CA VAL A 38 -18.85 -12.19 -16.52
C VAL A 38 -18.80 -13.72 -16.64
N TRP A 39 -18.12 -14.39 -15.70
CA TRP A 39 -18.03 -15.86 -15.68
C TRP A 39 -19.41 -16.51 -15.54
N THR A 40 -20.24 -16.03 -14.62
CA THR A 40 -21.60 -16.56 -14.40
C THR A 40 -22.48 -16.35 -15.62
N ILE A 41 -22.43 -15.18 -16.26
CA ILE A 41 -23.22 -14.91 -17.48
C ILE A 41 -22.80 -15.88 -18.60
N LEU A 42 -21.51 -16.06 -18.85
CA LEU A 42 -21.03 -17.00 -19.86
C LEU A 42 -21.45 -18.44 -19.55
N TYR A 43 -21.34 -18.86 -18.29
CA TYR A 43 -21.80 -20.19 -17.86
C TYR A 43 -23.30 -20.38 -18.07
N LEU A 44 -24.11 -19.37 -17.76
CA LEU A 44 -25.56 -19.40 -17.96
C LEU A 44 -25.92 -19.42 -19.44
N ILE A 45 -25.19 -18.70 -20.30
CA ILE A 45 -25.37 -18.74 -21.76
C ILE A 45 -25.10 -20.15 -22.29
N ILE A 46 -23.99 -20.78 -21.90
CA ILE A 46 -23.66 -22.16 -22.30
C ILE A 46 -24.75 -23.12 -21.81
N THR A 47 -25.18 -22.99 -20.56
CA THR A 47 -26.26 -23.80 -19.98
C THR A 47 -27.57 -23.62 -20.73
N PHE A 48 -27.92 -22.39 -21.11
CA PHE A 48 -29.12 -22.08 -21.87
C PHE A 48 -29.09 -22.70 -23.27
N ILE A 49 -27.96 -22.60 -23.97
CA ILE A 49 -27.75 -23.21 -25.29
C ILE A 49 -27.83 -24.74 -25.21
N TYR A 50 -27.23 -25.35 -24.17
CA TYR A 50 -27.25 -26.80 -23.96
C TYR A 50 -28.65 -27.34 -23.61
N ARG A 51 -29.39 -26.64 -22.75
CA ARG A 51 -30.68 -27.10 -22.23
C ARG A 51 -31.83 -26.86 -23.22
N THR A 52 -31.79 -25.77 -23.97
CA THR A 52 -32.85 -25.41 -24.90
C THR A 52 -32.85 -26.36 -26.12
N PRO A 53 -33.98 -27.02 -26.43
CA PRO A 53 -34.04 -28.06 -27.47
C PRO A 53 -33.86 -27.53 -28.89
N TYR A 54 -34.01 -26.22 -29.10
CA TYR A 54 -33.91 -25.58 -30.41
C TYR A 54 -32.46 -25.40 -30.91
N PHE A 55 -31.45 -25.40 -30.03
CA PHE A 55 -30.07 -25.07 -30.40
C PHE A 55 -29.16 -26.28 -30.63
N LEU A 56 -29.25 -27.33 -29.80
CA LEU A 56 -28.41 -28.53 -29.91
C LEU A 56 -29.24 -29.80 -30.14
N SER A 57 -28.89 -30.53 -31.19
CA SER A 57 -29.39 -31.89 -31.45
C SER A 57 -28.84 -32.92 -30.44
N ALA A 58 -29.52 -34.05 -30.28
CA ALA A 58 -29.13 -35.12 -29.36
C ALA A 58 -27.68 -35.60 -29.59
N GLN A 59 -27.25 -35.74 -30.85
CA GLN A 59 -25.88 -36.16 -31.16
C GLN A 59 -24.84 -35.11 -30.75
N GLN A 60 -25.16 -33.83 -30.92
CA GLN A 60 -24.25 -32.72 -30.56
C GLN A 60 -24.08 -32.62 -29.04
N LYS A 61 -25.14 -32.93 -28.26
CA LYS A 61 -25.07 -32.98 -26.79
C LYS A 61 -24.09 -34.04 -26.31
N ILE A 62 -24.11 -35.23 -26.91
CA ILE A 62 -23.17 -36.33 -26.57
C ILE A 62 -21.72 -35.89 -26.86
N THR A 63 -21.47 -35.23 -27.99
CA THR A 63 -20.14 -34.69 -28.30
C THR A 63 -19.70 -33.62 -27.30
N PHE A 64 -20.60 -32.72 -26.91
CA PHE A 64 -20.33 -31.69 -25.91
C PHE A 64 -20.00 -32.29 -24.54
N GLU A 65 -20.74 -33.30 -24.09
CA GLU A 65 -20.46 -34.02 -22.84
C GLU A 65 -19.08 -34.69 -22.87
N ASN A 66 -18.71 -35.31 -23.99
CA ASN A 66 -17.38 -35.92 -24.15
C ASN A 66 -16.26 -34.87 -24.04
N ILE A 67 -16.45 -33.68 -24.63
CA ILE A 67 -15.49 -32.57 -24.53
C ILE A 67 -15.42 -32.04 -23.09
N ALA A 68 -16.56 -31.84 -22.43
CA ALA A 68 -16.60 -31.36 -21.05
C ALA A 68 -15.89 -32.34 -20.09
N ASN A 69 -16.14 -33.64 -20.25
CA ASN A 69 -15.49 -34.69 -19.47
C ASN A 69 -13.98 -34.76 -19.72
N TYR A 70 -13.55 -34.56 -20.97
CA TYR A 70 -12.13 -34.51 -21.32
C TYR A 70 -11.42 -33.31 -20.69
N LEU A 71 -12.03 -32.13 -20.72
CA LEU A 71 -11.48 -30.93 -20.08
C LEU A 71 -11.41 -31.07 -18.56
N ASN A 72 -12.46 -31.62 -17.93
CA ASN A 72 -12.51 -31.82 -16.48
C ASN A 72 -11.35 -32.71 -15.99
N LYS A 73 -11.04 -33.80 -16.71
CA LYS A 73 -9.90 -34.67 -16.40
C LYS A 73 -8.53 -33.99 -16.49
N ARG A 74 -8.40 -32.94 -17.31
CA ARG A 74 -7.13 -32.20 -17.48
C ARG A 74 -6.95 -31.09 -16.45
N LEU A 75 -8.03 -30.57 -15.87
CA LEU A 75 -7.99 -29.51 -14.86
C LEU A 75 -7.29 -29.97 -13.58
N ASP A 76 -7.55 -31.20 -13.12
CA ASP A 76 -6.95 -31.76 -11.90
C ASP A 76 -5.42 -31.92 -11.98
N TYR A 77 -4.87 -32.04 -13.19
CA TYR A 77 -3.43 -32.18 -13.40
C TYR A 77 -2.65 -30.89 -13.09
N ILE A 78 -3.29 -29.72 -13.16
CA ILE A 78 -2.62 -28.43 -12.97
C ILE A 78 -2.79 -27.99 -11.50
N PRO A 79 -1.72 -27.98 -10.67
CA PRO A 79 -1.83 -27.61 -9.26
C PRO A 79 -1.91 -26.09 -9.09
N LEU A 80 -3.04 -25.49 -9.49
CA LEU A 80 -3.27 -24.04 -9.45
C LEU A 80 -3.13 -23.47 -8.03
N THR A 81 -3.60 -24.21 -7.02
CA THR A 81 -3.49 -23.83 -5.61
C THR A 81 -2.04 -23.67 -5.16
N PHE A 82 -1.18 -24.60 -5.57
CA PHE A 82 0.24 -24.57 -5.24
C PHE A 82 0.89 -23.34 -5.89
N MET A 83 0.68 -23.15 -7.20
CA MET A 83 1.25 -22.03 -7.96
C MET A 83 0.80 -20.67 -7.42
N LEU A 84 -0.49 -20.53 -7.11
CA LEU A 84 -1.04 -19.32 -6.50
C LEU A 84 -0.41 -19.05 -5.13
N GLY A 85 -0.18 -20.09 -4.33
CA GLY A 85 0.50 -20.00 -3.04
C GLY A 85 1.88 -19.33 -3.14
N PHE A 86 2.77 -19.83 -4.01
CA PHE A 86 4.10 -19.23 -4.19
C PHE A 86 4.03 -17.80 -4.74
N PHE A 87 3.12 -17.57 -5.68
CA PHE A 87 2.93 -16.25 -6.28
C PHE A 87 2.52 -15.22 -5.24
N VAL A 88 1.46 -15.52 -4.47
CA VAL A 88 0.96 -14.64 -3.40
C VAL A 88 2.02 -14.43 -2.33
N GLN A 89 2.73 -15.49 -1.90
CA GLN A 89 3.78 -15.36 -0.89
C GLN A 89 4.91 -14.43 -1.36
N THR A 90 5.31 -14.52 -2.63
CA THR A 90 6.32 -13.63 -3.22
C THR A 90 5.86 -12.18 -3.23
N ILE A 91 4.60 -11.94 -3.63
CA ILE A 91 4.02 -10.59 -3.63
C ILE A 91 3.98 -10.02 -2.21
N VAL A 92 3.47 -10.79 -1.24
CA VAL A 92 3.37 -10.35 0.16
C VAL A 92 4.76 -10.06 0.75
N ARG A 93 5.77 -10.88 0.42
CA ARG A 93 7.15 -10.62 0.84
C ARG A 93 7.68 -9.31 0.26
N ARG A 94 7.54 -9.09 -1.04
CA ARG A 94 7.99 -7.84 -1.71
C ARG A 94 7.28 -6.62 -1.17
N TRP A 95 5.96 -6.71 -1.00
CA TRP A 95 5.14 -5.67 -0.38
C TRP A 95 5.64 -5.37 1.03
N SER A 96 5.87 -6.40 1.86
CA SER A 96 6.36 -6.21 3.23
C SER A 96 7.72 -5.51 3.26
N VAL A 97 8.65 -5.91 2.40
CA VAL A 97 9.98 -5.26 2.25
C VAL A 97 9.81 -3.79 1.86
N LEU A 98 8.94 -3.48 0.90
CA LEU A 98 8.66 -2.10 0.48
C LEU A 98 8.06 -1.27 1.62
N PHE A 99 7.17 -1.84 2.43
CA PHE A 99 6.59 -1.17 3.60
C PHE A 99 7.61 -0.96 4.73
N GLN A 100 8.48 -1.92 4.99
CA GLN A 100 9.53 -1.82 6.01
C GLN A 100 10.63 -0.83 5.61
N ASN A 101 10.95 -0.75 4.32
CA ASN A 101 11.96 0.15 3.78
C ASN A 101 11.38 1.50 3.34
N MET A 102 10.09 1.74 3.54
CA MET A 102 9.50 3.05 3.26
C MET A 102 10.23 4.09 4.12
N GLY A 103 10.82 5.10 3.46
CA GLY A 103 11.68 6.12 4.06
C GLY A 103 10.94 7.10 4.98
N TYR A 104 10.30 6.58 6.03
CA TYR A 104 9.82 7.41 7.13
C TYR A 104 11.03 8.11 7.74
N VAL A 105 10.94 9.43 7.92
CA VAL A 105 12.00 10.27 8.50
C VAL A 105 12.50 9.69 9.83
N GLU A 106 11.62 9.02 10.57
CA GLU A 106 11.91 8.31 11.82
C GLU A 106 12.99 7.22 11.70
N ARG A 107 13.00 6.44 10.61
CA ARG A 107 14.00 5.36 10.41
C ARG A 107 15.39 5.90 10.08
N ILE A 108 15.45 6.95 9.26
CA ILE A 108 16.71 7.61 8.89
C ILE A 108 17.35 8.22 10.14
N LEU A 109 16.54 8.88 10.98
CA LEU A 109 17.03 9.50 12.20
C LEU A 109 17.48 8.50 13.28
N PHE A 110 16.79 7.37 13.41
CA PHE A 110 17.20 6.31 14.34
C PHE A 110 18.57 5.73 13.97
N LEU A 111 18.83 5.53 12.67
CA LEU A 111 20.11 5.02 12.17
C LEU A 111 21.25 6.02 12.43
N SER A 112 21.03 7.32 12.21
CA SER A 112 22.04 8.34 12.51
C SER A 112 22.35 8.47 14.01
N CYS A 113 21.34 8.36 14.88
CA CYS A 113 21.58 8.37 16.33
C CYS A 113 22.38 7.14 16.79
N ARG A 114 22.16 5.97 16.17
CA ARG A 114 22.91 4.75 16.48
C ARG A 114 24.38 4.84 16.07
N SER A 115 24.68 5.46 14.92
CA SER A 115 26.07 5.70 14.51
C SER A 115 26.79 6.75 15.35
N LEU A 116 26.05 7.69 15.94
CA LEU A 116 26.60 8.77 16.78
C LEU A 116 26.73 8.41 18.27
N GLY A 117 26.37 7.18 18.68
CA GLY A 117 26.60 6.69 20.04
C GLY A 117 25.82 7.42 21.15
N MET A 118 24.58 7.85 20.89
CA MET A 118 23.78 8.64 21.84
C MET A 118 22.74 7.78 22.61
N PRO A 119 22.98 7.40 23.88
CA PRO A 119 22.13 6.46 24.63
C PRO A 119 20.79 7.06 25.12
N THR A 120 20.72 8.37 25.40
CA THR A 120 19.53 9.06 25.95
C THR A 120 18.39 9.18 24.93
N LEU A 121 18.69 9.42 23.66
CA LEU A 121 17.70 9.41 22.57
C LEU A 121 17.22 7.98 22.26
N GLN A 122 18.06 6.98 22.48
CA GLN A 122 17.71 5.57 22.28
C GLN A 122 16.57 5.12 23.21
N GLN A 123 16.58 5.56 24.48
CA GLN A 123 15.54 5.23 25.46
C GLN A 123 14.20 5.95 25.20
N LEU A 124 14.23 7.24 24.84
CA LEU A 124 13.04 8.02 24.50
C LEU A 124 12.33 7.46 23.25
N CYS A 125 13.09 7.06 22.23
CA CYS A 125 12.54 6.48 21.02
C CYS A 125 12.05 5.04 21.24
N ALA A 126 12.76 4.23 22.03
CA ALA A 126 12.35 2.87 22.36
C ALA A 126 11.02 2.79 23.12
N GLN A 127 10.72 3.77 24.00
CA GLN A 127 9.44 3.81 24.74
C GLN A 127 8.25 4.25 23.87
N HIS A 128 8.46 5.11 22.86
CA HIS A 128 7.37 5.64 22.01
C HIS A 128 7.08 4.84 20.73
N ILE A 129 8.05 4.05 20.23
CA ILE A 129 7.90 3.23 19.01
C ILE A 129 6.79 2.16 19.14
N ARG A 130 6.38 1.78 20.35
CA ARG A 130 5.38 0.71 20.55
C ARG A 130 3.93 1.18 20.45
N ARG A 131 3.63 2.49 20.41
CA ARG A 131 2.24 2.99 20.43
C ARG A 131 1.85 4.02 19.37
N SER A 132 2.77 4.61 18.61
CA SER A 132 2.39 5.49 17.50
C SER A 132 3.48 5.63 16.45
N PHE A 133 3.10 5.42 15.18
CA PHE A 133 3.85 5.69 13.93
C PHE A 133 4.13 7.20 13.70
N ARG A 134 4.41 7.96 14.76
CA ARG A 134 4.53 9.42 14.71
C ARG A 134 5.50 9.94 15.77
N CYS A 135 6.74 9.47 15.76
CA CYS A 135 7.83 10.23 16.37
C CYS A 135 8.11 11.44 15.47
N SER A 136 7.52 12.59 15.80
CA SER A 136 7.70 13.81 15.00
C SER A 136 9.20 14.12 14.85
N PRO A 137 9.71 14.40 13.63
CA PRO A 137 11.09 14.85 13.42
C PRO A 137 11.50 16.02 14.33
N ALA A 138 10.51 16.79 14.80
CA ALA A 138 10.65 17.87 15.75
C ALA A 138 11.24 17.45 17.11
N ILE A 139 10.90 16.27 17.63
CA ILE A 139 11.37 15.81 18.96
C ILE A 139 12.88 15.59 18.92
N TYR A 140 13.36 14.93 17.87
CA TYR A 140 14.78 14.67 17.69
C TYR A 140 15.58 15.92 17.39
N ILE A 141 15.08 16.78 16.50
CA ILE A 141 15.72 18.06 16.18
C ILE A 141 15.85 18.91 17.45
N GLY A 142 14.85 18.87 18.35
CA GLY A 142 14.90 19.52 19.66
C GLY A 142 15.95 18.95 20.62
N GLY A 143 16.33 17.68 20.45
CA GLY A 143 17.40 17.04 21.24
C GLY A 143 18.81 17.23 20.68
N TYR A 144 18.97 17.76 19.46
CA TYR A 144 20.28 18.10 18.89
C TYR A 144 20.56 19.60 18.92
N VAL A 145 19.54 20.42 18.66
CA VAL A 145 19.65 21.88 18.64
C VAL A 145 19.06 22.43 19.93
N TYR A 146 19.94 22.65 20.92
CA TYR A 146 19.61 23.27 22.19
C TYR A 146 19.58 24.80 22.06
N GLY A 147 18.78 25.46 22.90
CA GLY A 147 18.64 26.91 22.92
C GLY A 147 17.21 27.39 22.59
N THR A 148 16.81 28.48 23.23
CA THR A 148 15.51 29.13 23.06
C THR A 148 15.54 30.30 22.07
N ASP A 149 16.72 30.65 21.58
CA ASP A 149 16.94 31.78 20.67
C ASP A 149 16.18 31.60 19.35
N ASP A 150 15.85 32.72 18.73
CA ASP A 150 15.14 32.72 17.44
C ASP A 150 15.96 32.04 16.33
N GLU A 151 17.29 32.17 16.36
CA GLU A 151 18.19 31.45 15.44
C GLU A 151 18.08 29.93 15.59
N CYS A 152 18.14 29.42 16.81
CA CYS A 152 17.94 27.99 17.09
C CYS A 152 16.53 27.55 16.67
N ARG A 153 15.51 28.40 16.85
CA ARG A 153 14.14 28.12 16.40
C ARG A 153 14.04 28.06 14.88
N ILE A 154 14.69 28.96 14.15
CA ILE A 154 14.76 28.99 12.68
C ILE A 154 15.52 27.75 12.17
N LEU A 155 16.64 27.40 12.80
CA LEU A 155 17.44 26.23 12.45
C LEU A 155 16.63 24.94 12.58
N ARG A 156 15.94 24.74 13.72
CA ARG A 156 15.08 23.56 13.95
C ARG A 156 13.96 23.45 12.91
N ARG A 157 13.30 24.57 12.58
CA ARG A 157 12.25 24.63 11.55
C ARG A 157 12.80 24.32 10.15
N THR A 158 13.99 24.81 9.84
CA THR A 158 14.66 24.61 8.54
C THR A 158 15.09 23.16 8.36
N MET A 159 15.68 22.55 9.38
CA MET A 159 16.01 21.11 9.39
C MET A 159 14.76 20.25 9.19
N ALA A 160 13.66 20.55 9.90
CA ALA A 160 12.41 19.80 9.77
C ALA A 160 11.81 19.92 8.35
N ARG A 161 11.86 21.13 7.76
CA ARG A 161 11.40 21.36 6.38
C ARG A 161 12.20 20.54 5.36
N TYR A 162 13.54 20.49 5.49
CA TYR A 162 14.36 19.68 4.58
C TYR A 162 14.08 18.18 4.69
N LEU A 163 13.89 17.65 5.91
CA LEU A 163 13.52 16.24 6.09
C LEU A 163 12.17 15.91 5.44
N CYS A 164 11.17 16.79 5.62
CA CYS A 164 9.86 16.63 4.97
C CYS A 164 9.96 16.76 3.44
N LEU A 165 10.82 17.65 2.93
CA LEU A 165 11.04 17.81 1.50
C LEU A 165 11.62 16.54 0.88
N THR A 166 12.68 15.99 1.45
CA THR A 166 13.29 14.74 0.96
C THR A 166 12.28 13.59 0.94
N GLN A 167 11.47 13.45 2.01
CA GLN A 167 10.41 12.45 2.06
C GLN A 167 9.35 12.66 0.96
N LEU A 168 8.95 13.92 0.71
CA LEU A 168 7.98 14.24 -0.34
C LEU A 168 8.51 13.90 -1.74
N LEU A 169 9.77 14.22 -2.04
CA LEU A 169 10.37 13.92 -3.34
C LEU A 169 10.42 12.41 -3.59
N VAL A 170 10.88 11.63 -2.61
CA VAL A 170 10.88 10.15 -2.69
C VAL A 170 9.46 9.61 -2.87
N TYR A 171 8.47 10.14 -2.15
CA TYR A 171 7.08 9.71 -2.31
C TYR A 171 6.46 10.14 -3.64
N ARG A 172 6.91 11.25 -4.24
CA ARG A 172 6.46 11.69 -5.57
C ARG A 172 6.88 10.69 -6.66
N ASP A 173 8.04 10.05 -6.49
CA ASP A 173 8.56 9.07 -7.44
C ASP A 173 7.88 7.71 -7.28
N ILE A 174 7.56 7.29 -6.06
CA ILE A 174 6.96 5.98 -5.77
C ILE A 174 5.42 6.01 -5.87
N SER A 175 4.78 7.07 -5.40
CA SER A 175 3.31 7.15 -5.27
C SER A 175 2.70 8.03 -6.34
N VAL A 176 1.93 7.42 -7.23
CA VAL A 176 1.13 8.13 -8.26
C VAL A 176 0.19 9.16 -7.63
N ARG A 177 -0.35 8.90 -6.43
CA ARG A 177 -1.22 9.86 -5.74
C ARG A 177 -0.47 11.12 -5.31
N VAL A 178 0.76 10.99 -4.84
CA VAL A 178 1.60 12.13 -4.45
C VAL A 178 2.06 12.88 -5.69
N ARG A 179 2.41 12.18 -6.77
CA ARG A 179 2.72 12.79 -8.08
C ARG A 179 1.56 13.60 -8.64
N LYS A 180 0.32 13.08 -8.54
CA LYS A 180 -0.88 13.83 -8.95
C LYS A 180 -1.16 15.05 -8.07
N ARG A 181 -0.79 15.01 -6.80
CA ARG A 181 -0.95 16.12 -5.85
C ARG A 181 0.12 17.21 -6.04
N PHE A 182 1.34 16.81 -6.36
CA PHE A 182 2.49 17.69 -6.58
C PHE A 182 3.13 17.39 -7.94
N PRO A 183 2.50 17.81 -9.06
CA PRO A 183 2.99 17.47 -10.39
C PRO A 183 4.29 18.20 -10.75
N THR A 184 4.43 19.47 -10.36
CA THR A 184 5.57 20.33 -10.68
C THR A 184 6.30 20.78 -9.41
N TYR A 185 7.55 21.22 -9.53
CA TYR A 185 8.27 21.81 -8.40
C TYR A 185 7.63 23.12 -7.92
N GLU A 186 7.01 23.88 -8.80
CA GLU A 186 6.25 25.09 -8.44
C GLU A 186 5.10 24.77 -7.48
N SER A 187 4.39 23.66 -7.69
CA SER A 187 3.34 23.22 -6.75
C SER A 187 3.87 22.91 -5.35
N ILE A 188 5.14 22.53 -5.23
CA ILE A 188 5.82 22.27 -3.95
C ILE A 188 6.21 23.59 -3.29
N VAL A 189 6.64 24.58 -4.07
CA VAL A 189 6.94 25.94 -3.60
C VAL A 189 5.67 26.63 -3.12
N GLN A 190 4.57 26.54 -3.88
CA GLN A 190 3.26 27.06 -3.50
C GLN A 190 2.71 26.39 -2.22
N ALA A 191 3.02 25.11 -2.01
CA ALA A 191 2.66 24.41 -0.77
C ALA A 191 3.51 24.83 0.45
N GLY A 192 4.47 25.75 0.28
CA GLY A 192 5.31 26.26 1.37
C GLY A 192 6.35 25.28 1.90
N ILE A 193 6.63 24.20 1.14
CA ILE A 193 7.59 23.17 1.53
C ILE A 193 9.01 23.57 1.11
N ILE A 194 9.15 24.27 -0.01
CA ILE A 194 10.39 24.91 -0.47
C ILE A 194 10.22 26.42 -0.47
N THR A 195 11.20 27.16 0.05
CA THR A 195 11.26 28.62 -0.10
C THR A 195 11.71 28.98 -1.52
N TYR A 196 11.05 29.96 -2.15
CA TYR A 196 11.33 30.41 -3.52
C TYR A 196 12.82 30.72 -3.77
N TYR A 197 13.51 31.31 -2.77
CA TYR A 197 14.95 31.57 -2.81
C TYR A 197 15.83 30.34 -3.08
N PHE A 198 15.46 29.17 -2.52
CA PHE A 198 16.17 27.92 -2.77
C PHE A 198 15.84 27.32 -4.14
N TYR A 199 14.62 27.54 -4.63
CA TYR A 199 14.19 27.08 -5.96
C TYR A 199 14.98 27.77 -7.08
N THR A 200 15.06 29.11 -7.02
CA THR A 200 15.80 29.91 -8.01
C THR A 200 17.30 29.59 -8.02
N LYS A 201 17.92 29.39 -6.84
CA LYS A 201 19.37 29.15 -6.75
C LYS A 201 19.81 27.76 -7.22
N THR A 202 18.92 26.76 -7.15
CA THR A 202 19.27 25.34 -7.41
C THR A 202 18.84 24.84 -8.79
N TYR A 203 17.73 25.37 -9.35
CA TYR A 203 17.14 24.84 -10.58
C TYR A 203 17.16 25.79 -11.78
N ILE A 204 17.40 27.09 -11.60
CA ILE A 204 17.50 28.05 -12.72
C ILE A 204 18.94 28.15 -13.26
N HIS A 205 19.92 27.62 -12.52
CA HIS A 205 21.34 27.59 -12.91
C HIS A 205 21.82 26.22 -13.44
N LEU A 206 20.89 25.30 -13.73
CA LEU A 206 21.10 24.01 -14.39
C LEU A 206 20.33 24.00 -15.71
#